data_AF-A0A9D2EV89-F1
#
_entry.id   AF-A0A9D2EV89-F1
#
_cell.length_a   1.000
_cell.length_b   1.000
_cell.length_c   1.000
_cell.angle_alpha   90.00
_cell.angle_beta   90.00
_cell.angle_gamma   90.00
#
_symmetry.space_group_name_H-M   'P 1'
#
loop_
_entity.id
_entity.type
_entity.pdbx_description
1 polymer ?
#
loop_
_entity_poly.entity_id
_entity_poly.type
_entity_poly.pdbx_seq_one_letter_code
_entity_poly.pdbx_strand_id
1 'polypeptide(L)' 'GDKEIDFVCEDQGNKLYIQVAYLLASEDTIKREFGVYDRVRDNFPKYVITLDEFDMSRNGIKHRNIRDFLLQEEWN' A
#
# COMPACT_ATOMS: atom_id res chain seq x y z
N GLY A 1 -6.86 9.81 -15.30
CA GLY A 1 -6.13 10.51 -14.23
C GLY A 1 -4.83 9.79 -14.02
N ASP A 2 -3.75 10.53 -13.78
CA ASP A 2 -2.49 9.91 -13.42
C ASP A 2 -2.64 9.10 -12.13
N LYS A 3 -2.03 7.92 -12.10
CA LYS A 3 -1.97 7.10 -10.89
C LYS A 3 -0.93 7.75 -9.97
N GLU A 4 -1.39 8.37 -8.90
CA GLU A 4 -0.56 8.94 -7.85
C GLU A 4 -0.41 7.94 -6.69
N ILE A 5 0.66 8.10 -5.90
CA ILE A 5 0.86 7.36 -4.65
C ILE A 5 0.63 8.36 -3.53
N ASP A 6 -0.26 8.04 -2.58
CA ASP A 6 -0.67 8.99 -1.54
C ASP A 6 0.49 9.43 -0.63
N PHE A 7 1.34 8.48 -0.21
CA PHE A 7 2.52 8.80 0.61
C PHE A 7 3.77 8.06 0.14
N VAL A 8 4.89 8.79 0.19
CA VAL A 8 6.24 8.25 0.08
C VAL A 8 6.99 8.65 1.34
N CYS A 9 7.39 7.67 2.13
CA CYS A 9 8.13 7.89 3.37
C CYS A 9 9.59 7.54 3.13
N GLU A 10 10.52 8.40 3.57
CA GLU A 10 11.96 8.18 3.44
C GLU A 10 12.65 8.55 4.75
N ASP A 11 13.49 7.66 5.26
CA ASP A 11 14.33 7.88 6.45
C ASP A 11 15.68 7.16 6.30
N GLN A 12 16.78 7.91 6.40
CA GLN A 12 18.15 7.39 6.35
C GLN A 12 18.42 6.35 5.23
N GLY A 13 17.83 6.55 4.06
CA GLY A 13 17.99 5.64 2.91
C GLY A 13 17.01 4.46 2.88
N ASN A 14 16.20 4.28 3.92
CA ASN A 14 15.00 3.45 3.88
C ASN A 14 13.88 4.23 3.21
N LYS A 15 13.05 3.52 2.46
CA LYS A 15 11.90 4.08 1.78
C LYS A 15 10.73 3.11 1.84
N LEU A 16 9.53 3.63 1.94
CA LEU A 16 8.32 2.85 1.72
C LEU A 16 7.26 3.70 1.03
N TYR A 17 6.37 3.01 0.33
CA TYR A 17 5.27 3.62 -0.42
C TYR A 17 3.95 3.18 0.16
N ILE A 18 3.00 4.10 0.30
CA ILE A 18 1.68 3.84 0.88
C ILE A 18 0.60 4.39 -0.03
N GLN A 19 -0.37 3.54 -0.32
CA GLN A 19 -1.63 3.87 -0.95
C GLN A 19 -2.75 3.59 0.05
N VAL A 20 -3.69 4.51 0.20
CA VAL A 20 -4.76 4.41 1.21
C VAL A 20 -6.12 4.35 0.53
N ALA A 21 -6.99 3.47 1.02
CA ALA A 21 -8.39 3.43 0.62
C ALA A 21 -9.30 3.12 1.81
N TYR A 22 -10.57 3.52 1.75
CA TYR A 22 -11.53 3.16 2.79
C TYR A 22 -11.84 1.65 2.76
N LEU A 23 -12.24 1.14 1.59
CA LEU A 23 -12.54 -0.28 1.34
C LEU A 23 -12.18 -0.67 -0.09
N LEU A 24 -11.73 -1.91 -0.29
CA LEU A 24 -11.52 -2.54 -1.60
C LEU A 24 -12.80 -3.20 -2.12
N ALA A 25 -13.86 -2.41 -2.19
CA ALA A 25 -15.23 -2.87 -2.45
C ALA A 25 -15.50 -3.37 -3.89
N SER A 26 -14.55 -3.21 -4.81
CA SER A 26 -14.69 -3.66 -6.20
C SER A 26 -13.35 -4.02 -6.83
N GLU A 27 -13.40 -4.86 -7.88
CA GLU A 27 -12.24 -5.17 -8.72
C GLU A 27 -11.58 -3.93 -9.33
N ASP A 28 -12.36 -2.91 -9.66
CA ASP A 28 -11.83 -1.66 -10.21
C ASP A 28 -11.08 -0.85 -9.15
N THR A 29 -11.60 -0.81 -7.91
CA THR A 29 -10.90 -0.22 -6.76
C THR A 29 -9.61 -0.97 -6.52
N ILE A 30 -9.63 -2.31 -6.48
CA ILE A 30 -8.44 -3.15 -6.29
C ILE A 30 -7.40 -2.86 -7.38
N LYS A 31 -7.78 -2.89 -8.66
CA LYS A 31 -6.86 -2.60 -9.77
C LYS A 31 -6.28 -1.20 -9.71
N ARG A 32 -7.07 -0.23 -9.23
CA ARG A 32 -6.59 1.15 -9.05
C ARG A 32 -5.57 1.24 -7.93
N GLU A 33 -5.91 0.79 -6.72
CA GLU A 33 -5.04 0.94 -5.54
C GLU A 33 -3.76 0.10 -5.63
N PHE A 34 -3.83 -1.13 -6.14
CA PHE A 34 -2.61 -1.94 -6.32
C PHE A 34 -1.81 -1.51 -7.55
N GLY A 35 -2.50 -1.12 -8.63
CA GLY A 35 -1.86 -0.77 -9.89
C GLY A 35 -1.14 0.58 -9.89
N VAL A 36 -1.21 1.37 -8.81
CA VAL A 36 -0.34 2.57 -8.67
C VAL A 36 1.14 2.18 -8.65
N TYR A 37 1.44 0.98 -8.16
CA TYR A 37 2.80 0.49 -7.99
C TYR A 37 3.44 -0.09 -9.26
N ASP A 38 2.68 -0.30 -10.34
CA ASP A 38 3.21 -0.81 -11.62
C ASP A 38 4.34 0.07 -12.19
N ARG A 39 4.39 1.34 -11.79
CA ARG A 39 5.39 2.32 -12.22
C ARG A 39 6.62 2.38 -11.30
N VAL A 40 6.56 1.74 -10.13
CA VAL A 40 7.65 1.74 -9.13
C VAL A 40 8.53 0.52 -9.34
N ARG A 41 9.77 0.75 -9.79
CA ARG A 41 10.71 -0.31 -10.20
C ARG A 41 11.71 -0.75 -9.13
N ASP A 42 11.78 -0.04 -8.02
CA ASP A 42 12.61 -0.44 -6.90
C ASP A 42 11.94 -1.56 -6.07
N ASN A 43 12.71 -2.11 -5.13
CA ASN A 43 12.27 -3.18 -4.24
C ASN A 43 11.90 -2.69 -2.84
N PHE A 44 11.69 -1.39 -2.65
CA PHE A 44 11.25 -0.88 -1.35
C PHE A 44 9.82 -1.35 -1.03
N PRO A 45 9.46 -1.48 0.27
CA PRO A 45 8.14 -1.90 0.69
C PRO A 45 7.02 -1.03 0.14
N LYS A 46 5.90 -1.68 -0.22
CA LYS A 46 4.71 -1.07 -0.82
C LYS A 46 3.49 -1.56 -0.06
N TYR A 47 2.66 -0.62 0.41
CA TYR A 47 1.51 -0.92 1.25
C TYR A 47 0.22 -0.36 0.68
N VAL A 48 -0.80 -1.20 0.57
CA VAL A 48 -2.20 -0.74 0.46
C VAL A 48 -2.81 -0.82 1.86
N ILE A 49 -3.17 0.33 2.43
CA ILE A 49 -3.75 0.43 3.77
C ILE A 49 -5.24 0.71 3.67
N THR A 50 -6.06 -0.10 4.34
CA THR A 50 -7.52 0.02 4.31
C THR A 50 -8.19 -0.29 5.64
N LEU A 51 -9.52 -0.26 5.68
CA LEU A 51 -10.29 -0.81 6.80
C LEU A 51 -10.72 -2.26 6.57
N ASP A 52 -10.38 -2.88 5.44
CA ASP A 52 -10.68 -4.29 5.19
C ASP A 52 -9.91 -5.18 6.20
N GLU A 53 -10.61 -6.17 6.76
CA GLU A 53 -10.02 -7.12 7.73
C GLU A 53 -9.29 -8.27 7.02
N PHE A 54 -9.68 -8.61 5.79
CA PHE A 54 -9.07 -9.69 5.04
C PHE A 54 -7.77 -9.23 4.36
N ASP A 55 -6.74 -10.07 4.46
CA ASP A 55 -5.49 -9.83 3.75
C ASP A 55 -5.68 -10.04 2.23
N MET A 56 -5.38 -9.00 1.47
CA MET A 56 -5.45 -8.96 0.00
C MET A 56 -4.08 -8.74 -0.63
N SER A 57 -3.00 -8.95 0.13
CA SER A 57 -1.61 -8.85 -0.32
C SER A 57 -1.39 -9.67 -1.59
N ARG A 58 -0.67 -9.09 -2.55
CA ARG A 58 -0.42 -9.71 -3.86
C ARG A 58 0.77 -9.05 -4.53
N ASN A 59 1.48 -9.80 -5.38
CA ASN A 59 2.55 -9.26 -6.21
C ASN A 59 3.64 -8.48 -5.43
N GLY A 60 3.93 -8.90 -4.20
CA GLY A 60 4.90 -8.22 -3.33
C GLY A 60 4.39 -6.94 -2.65
N ILE A 61 3.14 -6.55 -2.88
CA ILE A 61 2.47 -5.43 -2.21
C ILE A 61 1.75 -5.96 -0.97
N LYS A 62 1.99 -5.32 0.16
CA LYS A 62 1.41 -5.67 1.46
C LYS A 62 0.07 -4.97 1.63
N HIS A 63 -0.99 -5.72 1.87
CA HIS A 63 -2.26 -5.16 2.31
C HIS A 63 -2.30 -5.18 3.83
N ARG A 64 -2.69 -4.07 4.46
CA ARG A 64 -2.85 -4.01 5.92
C ARG A 64 -4.11 -3.25 6.29
N ASN A 65 -4.78 -3.75 7.32
CA ASN A 65 -5.74 -2.93 8.02
C ASN A 65 -5.00 -1.74 8.67
N ILE A 66 -5.60 -0.56 8.66
CA ILE A 66 -4.99 0.66 9.20
C ILE A 66 -4.64 0.51 10.69
N ARG A 67 -5.43 -0.23 11.46
CA ARG A 67 -5.15 -0.45 12.90
C ARG A 67 -3.86 -1.24 13.08
N ASP A 68 -3.73 -2.33 12.35
CA ASP A 68 -2.53 -3.18 12.39
C ASP A 68 -1.31 -2.41 11.88
N PHE A 69 -1.48 -1.60 10.83
CA PHE A 69 -0.40 -0.79 10.29
C PHE A 69 0.12 0.26 11.28
N LEU A 70 -0.77 0.88 12.05
CA LEU A 70 -0.41 1.91 13.03
C LEU A 70 0.15 1.33 14.33
N LEU A 71 -0.13 0.07 14.62
CA LEU A 71 0.26 -0.62 15.85
C LEU A 71 1.45 -1.58 15.66
N GLN A 72 1.96 -1.75 14.45
CA GLN A 72 3.12 -2.60 14.21
C GLN A 72 4.40 -1.98 14.79
N GLU A 73 5.31 -2.83 15.25
CA GLU A 73 6.60 -2.39 15.83
C GLU A 73 7.57 -1.88 14.76
N GLU A 74 7.48 -2.42 13.52
CA GLU A 74 8.38 -2.10 12.43
C GLU A 74 7.66 -2.09 11.06
N TRP A 75 8.13 -1.23 10.14
CA TRP A 75 7.59 -1.07 8.78
C TRP A 75 8.61 -1.56 7.74
N ASN A 76 8.85 -2.88 7.75
CA ASN A 76 9.73 -3.59 6.81
C ASN A 76 8.90 -4.24 5.72
#